data_AF-A0A4Q5Z1M6-F1
#
_entry.id   AF-A0A4Q5Z1M6-F1
#
_cell.length_a   1.000
_cell.length_b   1.000
_cell.length_c   1.000
_cell.angle_alpha   90.00
_cell.angle_beta   90.00
_cell.angle_gamma   90.00
#
_symmetry.space_group_name_H-M   'P 1'
#
loop_
_entity.id
_entity.type
_entity.pdbx_description
1 polymer ?
#
loop_
_entity_poly.entity_id
_entity_poly.type
_entity_poly.pdbx_seq_one_letter_code
_entity_poly.pdbx_strand_id
1 'polypeptide(L)'
;MALSYFFVESLDEKNIQLDEDTSKHVIGVLRKQKGERLLLTGGRGTKAEAQIIDDNRKRCVVEIVKKENEERREPSICIAISITKNASRFEWFLEKATEIGINEI
;
A
#
# COMPACT_ATOMS: atom_id res chain seq x y z
N MET A 1 -1.48 2.03 -18.13
CA MET A 1 -0.49 2.27 -17.06
C MET A 1 -0.98 1.59 -15.80
N ALA A 2 -0.10 0.92 -15.05
CA ALA A 2 -0.48 0.31 -13.78
C ALA A 2 -0.86 1.39 -12.76
N LEU A 3 -1.87 1.13 -11.93
CA LEU A 3 -2.25 2.02 -10.84
C LEU A 3 -1.21 1.95 -9.71
N SER A 4 -0.88 3.10 -9.10
CA SER A 4 0.01 3.19 -7.95
C SER A 4 -0.66 2.65 -6.68
N TYR A 5 0.08 1.95 -5.84
CA TYR A 5 -0.38 1.43 -4.54
C TYR A 5 0.00 2.34 -3.38
N PHE A 6 -0.92 2.50 -2.43
CA PHE A 6 -0.70 3.19 -1.16
C PHE A 6 -1.26 2.37 0.00
N PHE A 7 -0.67 2.53 1.18
CA PHE A 7 -1.11 1.89 2.41
C PHE A 7 -2.07 2.81 3.18
N VAL A 8 -3.11 2.24 3.79
CA VAL A 8 -4.01 2.90 4.74
C VAL A 8 -4.35 1.95 5.88
N GLU A 9 -4.56 2.45 7.09
CA GLU A 9 -4.79 1.60 8.27
C GLU A 9 -6.10 0.80 8.22
N SER A 10 -7.14 1.38 7.63
CA SER A 10 -8.44 0.75 7.43
C SER A 10 -9.02 1.09 6.06
N LEU A 11 -9.76 0.13 5.51
CA LEU A 11 -10.51 0.25 4.26
C LEU A 11 -12.02 0.21 4.51
N ASP A 12 -12.51 0.35 5.73
CA ASP A 12 -13.92 0.10 6.07
C ASP A 12 -14.86 1.17 5.52
N GLU A 13 -14.41 2.42 5.50
CA GLU A 13 -15.18 3.55 5.02
C GLU A 13 -15.21 3.64 3.49
N LYS A 14 -16.30 4.20 2.95
CA LYS A 14 -16.42 4.45 1.51
C LYS A 14 -15.48 5.56 1.07
N ASN A 15 -15.33 6.60 1.88
CA ASN A 15 -14.45 7.73 1.64
C ASN A 15 -13.30 7.69 2.65
N ILE A 16 -12.08 7.81 2.18
CA ILE A 16 -10.89 7.76 3.02
C ILE A 16 -10.10 9.03 2.82
N GLN A 17 -9.79 9.71 3.92
CA GLN A 17 -8.80 10.79 3.91
C GLN A 17 -7.41 10.17 4.05
N LEU A 18 -6.54 10.43 3.09
CA LEU A 18 -5.14 10.02 3.15
C LEU A 18 -4.40 10.85 4.20
N ASP A 19 -3.40 10.27 4.84
CA ASP A 19 -2.49 11.02 5.71
C ASP A 19 -1.75 12.11 4.91
N GLU A 20 -1.07 13.01 5.62
CA GLU A 20 -0.43 14.17 4.99
C GLU A 20 0.72 13.76 4.04
N ASP A 21 1.47 12.71 4.37
CA ASP A 21 2.64 12.29 3.58
C ASP A 21 2.21 11.58 2.29
N THR A 22 1.22 10.70 2.39
CA THR A 22 0.57 10.04 1.26
C THR A 22 -0.13 11.07 0.38
N SER A 23 -0.84 12.05 0.95
CA SER A 23 -1.46 13.15 0.20
C SER A 23 -0.42 13.97 -0.60
N LYS A 24 0.71 14.31 0.03
CA LYS A 24 1.83 15.02 -0.64
C LYS A 24 2.45 14.18 -1.75
N HIS A 25 2.58 12.87 -1.56
CA HIS A 25 3.12 11.96 -2.57
C HIS A 25 2.18 11.88 -3.78
N VAL A 26 0.89 11.62 -3.56
CA VAL A 26 -0.12 11.48 -4.62
C VAL A 26 -0.29 12.77 -5.43
N ILE A 27 -0.47 13.91 -4.75
CA ILE A 27 -0.80 15.18 -5.41
C ILE A 27 0.44 16.00 -5.77
N GLY A 28 1.43 16.05 -4.87
CA GLY A 28 2.61 16.91 -5.05
C GLY A 28 3.68 16.28 -5.95
N VAL A 29 3.95 14.99 -5.77
CA VAL A 29 5.04 14.28 -6.46
C VAL A 29 4.53 13.59 -7.71
N LEU A 30 3.50 12.73 -7.59
CA LEU A 30 2.91 12.04 -8.74
C LEU A 30 1.99 12.93 -9.56
N ARG A 31 1.59 14.10 -9.03
CA ARG A 31 0.75 15.10 -9.71
C ARG A 31 -0.58 14.54 -10.19
N LYS A 32 -1.13 13.58 -9.45
CA LYS A 32 -2.48 13.06 -9.72
C LYS A 32 -3.54 14.11 -9.43
N GLN A 33 -4.64 14.06 -10.18
CA GLN A 33 -5.74 15.02 -10.07
C GLN A 33 -7.05 14.32 -9.67
N LYS A 34 -8.03 15.14 -9.26
CA LYS A 34 -9.40 14.69 -9.06
C LYS A 34 -9.92 13.88 -10.26
N GLY A 35 -10.56 12.76 -9.99
CA GLY A 35 -11.09 11.84 -10.99
C GLY A 35 -10.12 10.72 -11.40
N GLU A 36 -8.83 10.84 -11.09
CA GLU A 36 -7.89 9.73 -11.28
C GLU A 36 -8.05 8.62 -10.24
N ARG A 37 -7.56 7.44 -10.59
CA ARG A 37 -7.61 6.24 -9.75
C ARG A 37 -6.26 5.88 -9.15
N LEU A 38 -6.32 5.18 -8.03
CA LEU A 38 -5.20 4.58 -7.32
C LEU A 38 -5.65 3.29 -6.62
N LEU A 39 -4.67 2.49 -6.17
CA LEU A 39 -4.93 1.28 -5.38
C LEU A 39 -4.56 1.53 -3.93
N LEU A 40 -5.41 1.04 -3.03
CA LEU A 40 -5.19 1.06 -1.59
C LEU A 40 -5.06 -0.37 -1.07
N THR A 41 -4.24 -0.56 -0.05
CA THR A 41 -4.13 -1.81 0.70
C THR A 41 -4.07 -1.54 2.19
N GLY A 42 -4.73 -2.40 2.97
CA GLY A 42 -4.65 -2.39 4.43
C GLY A 42 -3.63 -3.37 5.01
N GLY A 43 -2.82 -4.03 4.15
CA GLY A 43 -1.85 -5.04 4.58
C GLY A 43 -2.45 -6.37 5.06
N ARG A 44 -3.77 -6.51 5.07
CA ARG A 44 -4.52 -7.69 5.56
C ARG A 44 -5.14 -8.54 4.44
N GLY A 45 -4.58 -8.48 3.24
CA GLY A 45 -5.07 -9.25 2.07
C GLY A 45 -6.22 -8.60 1.30
N THR A 46 -6.69 -7.41 1.69
CA THR A 46 -7.67 -6.65 0.90
C THR A 46 -7.00 -5.56 0.07
N LYS A 47 -7.35 -5.51 -1.22
CA LYS A 47 -7.01 -4.46 -2.17
C LYS A 47 -8.27 -3.67 -2.50
N ALA A 48 -8.14 -2.36 -2.63
CA ALA A 48 -9.24 -1.49 -3.02
C ALA A 48 -8.81 -0.56 -4.15
N GLU A 49 -9.62 -0.48 -5.20
CA GLU A 49 -9.51 0.57 -6.21
C GLU A 49 -10.29 1.79 -5.72
N ALA A 50 -9.63 2.94 -5.67
CA ALA A 50 -10.21 4.18 -5.21
C ALA A 50 -10.02 5.31 -6.23
N GLN A 51 -10.96 6.25 -6.27
CA GLN A 51 -10.93 7.44 -7.11
C GLN A 51 -10.74 8.70 -6.26
N ILE A 52 -9.89 9.61 -6.70
CA ILE A 52 -9.66 10.89 -6.01
C ILE A 52 -10.89 11.78 -6.18
N ILE A 53 -11.51 12.18 -5.06
CA ILE A 53 -12.68 13.08 -5.04
C ILE A 53 -12.33 14.50 -4.56
N ASP A 54 -11.26 14.64 -3.78
CA ASP A 54 -10.65 15.91 -3.35
C ASP A 54 -9.12 15.78 -3.45
N ASP A 55 -8.49 16.65 -4.23
CA ASP A 55 -7.05 16.66 -4.53
C ASP A 55 -6.25 17.62 -3.64
N ASN A 56 -6.72 17.86 -2.40
CA ASN A 56 -5.96 18.64 -1.43
C ASN A 56 -4.61 17.99 -1.09
N ARG A 57 -3.52 18.75 -1.28
CA ARG A 57 -2.13 18.28 -1.06
C ARG A 57 -1.83 17.79 0.37
N LYS A 58 -2.60 18.20 1.38
CA LYS A 58 -2.42 17.77 2.78
C LYS A 58 -3.54 16.85 3.29
N ARG A 59 -4.66 16.77 2.59
CA ARG A 59 -5.89 16.08 3.00
C ARG A 59 -6.61 15.50 1.79
N CYS A 60 -5.89 14.73 0.98
CA CYS A 60 -6.48 14.13 -0.20
C CYS A 60 -7.57 13.15 0.22
N VAL A 61 -8.74 13.21 -0.43
CA VAL A 61 -9.85 12.31 -0.13
C VAL A 61 -10.13 11.45 -1.36
N VAL A 62 -10.27 10.14 -1.11
CA VAL A 62 -10.53 9.14 -2.13
C VAL A 62 -11.80 8.36 -1.81
N GLU A 63 -12.57 8.00 -2.83
CA GLU A 63 -13.75 7.14 -2.72
C GLU A 63 -13.41 5.73 -3.22
N ILE A 64 -13.70 4.70 -2.43
CA ILE A 64 -13.54 3.30 -2.84
C ILE A 64 -14.58 2.95 -3.91
N VAL A 65 -14.10 2.53 -5.07
CA VAL A 65 -14.89 2.09 -6.23
C VAL A 65 -15.07 0.57 -6.21
N LYS A 66 -14.04 -0.18 -5.81
CA LYS A 66 -14.05 -1.64 -5.80
C LYS A 66 -13.15 -2.18 -4.69
N LYS A 67 -13.55 -3.29 -4.06
CA LYS A 67 -12.70 -4.07 -3.14
C LYS A 67 -12.54 -5.49 -3.68
N GLU A 68 -11.35 -6.03 -3.54
CA GLU A 68 -10.99 -7.40 -3.89
C GLU A 68 -10.17 -7.99 -2.74
N ASN A 69 -10.51 -9.21 -2.33
CA ASN A 69 -9.69 -9.96 -1.39
C ASN A 69 -8.73 -10.83 -2.19
N GLU A 70 -7.45 -10.75 -1.86
CA GLU A 70 -6.40 -11.58 -2.41
C GLU A 70 -6.23 -12.82 -1.55
N GLU A 71 -6.33 -13.98 -2.18
CA GLU A 71 -6.10 -15.25 -1.49
C GLU A 71 -4.64 -15.38 -1.05
N ARG A 72 -4.44 -15.97 0.14
CA ARG A 72 -3.10 -16.24 0.63
C ARG A 72 -2.44 -17.28 -0.27
N ARG A 73 -1.23 -16.99 -0.74
CA ARG A 73 -0.45 -17.93 -1.55
C ARG A 73 -0.09 -19.17 -0.74
N GLU A 74 -0.19 -20.33 -1.38
CA GLU A 74 0.24 -21.61 -0.83
C GLU A 74 1.44 -22.17 -1.62
N PRO A 75 2.42 -22.82 -0.95
CA PRO A 75 2.49 -23.03 0.49
C PRO A 75 2.88 -21.75 1.25
N SER A 76 2.56 -21.69 2.56
CA SER A 76 3.07 -20.62 3.43
C SER A 76 4.55 -20.85 3.74
N ILE A 77 5.41 -19.89 3.42
CA ILE A 77 6.86 -19.96 3.59
C ILE A 77 7.29 -19.06 4.77
N CYS A 78 8.05 -19.63 5.71
CA CYS A 78 8.64 -18.93 6.85
C CYS A 78 10.17 -19.03 6.81
N ILE A 79 10.88 -17.92 7.05
CA ILE A 79 12.35 -17.88 7.13
C ILE A 79 12.78 -17.48 8.53
N ALA A 80 13.27 -18.43 9.32
CA ALA A 80 13.92 -18.12 10.59
C ALA A 80 15.40 -17.75 10.36
N ILE A 81 15.79 -16.52 10.69
CA ILE A 81 17.16 -16.01 10.50
C ILE A 81 17.65 -15.22 11.71
N SER A 82 18.95 -15.33 12.03
CA SER A 82 19.57 -14.50 13.07
C SER A 82 19.79 -13.06 12.59
N ILE A 83 19.62 -12.09 13.49
CA ILE A 83 19.89 -10.68 13.20
C ILE A 83 21.37 -10.49 12.84
N THR A 84 21.62 -9.84 11.71
CA THR A 84 22.97 -9.53 11.26
C THR A 84 23.52 -8.28 11.94
N LYS A 85 24.83 -8.25 12.22
CA LYS A 85 25.50 -7.07 12.78
C LYS A 85 25.30 -5.79 11.95
N ASN A 86 25.18 -5.92 10.62
CA ASN A 86 24.92 -4.80 9.72
C ASN A 86 23.41 -4.73 9.42
N ALA A 87 22.74 -3.69 9.90
CA ALA A 87 21.30 -3.49 9.72
C ALA A 87 20.89 -3.38 8.24
N SER A 88 21.71 -2.74 7.40
CA SER A 88 21.39 -2.56 5.97
C SER A 88 21.29 -3.88 5.20
N ARG A 89 22.00 -4.93 5.65
CA ARG A 89 21.85 -6.28 5.06
C ARG A 89 20.51 -6.91 5.42
N PHE A 90 20.05 -6.67 6.64
CA PHE A 90 18.76 -7.16 7.10
C PHE A 90 17.60 -6.42 6.42
N GLU A 91 17.69 -5.09 6.28
CA GLU A 91 16.73 -4.28 5.54
C GLU A 91 16.60 -4.73 4.07
N TRP A 92 17.73 -4.95 3.40
CA TRP A 92 17.74 -5.47 2.03
C TRP A 92 17.10 -6.87 1.94
N PHE A 93 17.37 -7.75 2.91
CA PHE A 93 16.73 -9.05 2.98
C PHE A 93 15.21 -8.95 3.16
N LEU A 94 14.72 -8.06 4.04
CA LEU A 94 13.28 -7.85 4.23
C LEU A 94 12.58 -7.38 2.96
N GLU A 95 13.20 -6.46 2.21
CA GLU A 95 12.70 -6.00 0.91
C GLU A 95 12.57 -7.17 -0.07
N LYS A 96 13.64 -7.96 -0.25
CA LYS A 96 13.64 -9.06 -1.21
C LYS A 96 12.77 -10.24 -0.79
N ALA A 97 12.69 -10.54 0.50
CA ALA A 97 11.77 -11.55 1.02
C ALA A 97 10.31 -11.16 0.76
N THR A 98 9.96 -9.88 0.92
CA THR A 98 8.62 -9.36 0.62
C THR A 98 8.30 -9.46 -0.88
N GLU A 99 9.25 -9.10 -1.76
CA GLU A 99 9.07 -9.18 -3.22
C GLU A 99 8.88 -10.61 -3.73
N ILE A 100 9.62 -11.58 -3.17
CA ILE A 100 9.55 -13.00 -3.55
C ILE A 100 8.29 -13.69 -2.96
N GLY A 101 7.66 -13.08 -1.95
CA GLY A 101 6.41 -13.55 -1.36
C GLY A 101 6.60 -14.47 -0.15
N ILE A 102 7.61 -14.19 0.69
CA ILE A 102 7.77 -14.82 1.99
C ILE A 102 6.65 -14.35 2.92
N ASN A 103 6.05 -15.27 3.67
CA ASN A 103 4.89 -14.98 4.52
C ASN A 103 5.29 -14.55 5.93
N GLU A 104 6.41 -15.06 6.44
CA GLU A 104 6.86 -14.84 7.82
C GLU A 104 8.40 -14.89 7.91
N ILE A 105 8.98 -14.06 8.78
CA ILE A 105 10.42 -13.88 8.99
C ILE A 105 10.70 -13.77 10.48
#